data_AF-A0A7V5DYE6-F1
#
_entry.id   AF-A0A7V5DYE6-F1
#
_cell.length_a   1.000
_cell.length_b   1.000
_cell.length_c   1.000
_cell.angle_alpha   90.00
_cell.angle_beta   90.00
_cell.angle_gamma   90.00
#
_symmetry.space_group_name_H-M   'P 1'
#
loop_
_entity.id
_entity.type
_entity.pdbx_description
1 polymer ?
#
loop_
_entity_poly.entity_id
_entity_poly.type
_entity_poly.pdbx_seq_one_letter_code
_entity_poly.pdbx_strand_id
1 'polypeptide(L)'
;GANCGSGVDTYVELASVLRSLTDRPVWIKANAGLPELVDGKPRYRMDPETYARYVPSLVDAGVDFIGGCCGTSPAFIQKMAERIRDHLFFR
;
A
#
# COMPACT_ATOMS: atom_id res chain seq x y z
N GLY A 1 12.01 0.15 -4.10
CA GLY A 1 10.54 -0.10 -4.00
C GLY A 1 10.29 -1.54 -3.63
N ALA A 2 9.04 -1.89 -3.33
CA ALA A 2 8.64 -3.25 -2.95
C ALA A 2 7.18 -3.57 -3.32
N ASN A 3 6.91 -4.84 -3.64
CA ASN A 3 5.56 -5.38 -3.83
C ASN A 3 5.37 -6.77 -3.20
N CYS A 4 4.12 -7.24 -3.22
CA CYS A 4 3.71 -8.58 -2.77
C CYS A 4 4.04 -8.84 -1.30
N GLY A 5 4.37 -10.07 -0.91
CA GLY A 5 4.88 -10.45 0.41
C GLY A 5 3.89 -10.34 1.58
N SER A 6 3.40 -9.12 1.85
CA SER A 6 2.59 -8.80 3.01
C SER A 6 1.56 -7.69 2.71
N GLY A 7 0.74 -7.39 3.71
CA GLY A 7 -0.22 -6.30 3.69
C GLY A 7 0.43 -4.92 3.82
N VAL A 8 -0.33 -3.89 3.42
CA VAL A 8 0.11 -2.48 3.39
C VAL A 8 0.56 -1.93 4.74
N ASP A 9 0.05 -2.48 5.84
CA ASP A 9 0.39 -2.17 7.22
C ASP A 9 1.89 -2.35 7.49
N THR A 10 2.48 -3.43 6.98
CA THR A 10 3.92 -3.70 7.14
C THR A 10 4.81 -2.84 6.23
N TYR A 11 4.24 -2.24 5.18
CA TYR A 11 5.02 -1.50 4.18
C TYR A 11 5.32 -0.06 4.59
N VAL A 12 4.65 0.48 5.62
CA VAL A 12 4.92 1.85 6.12
C VAL A 12 6.31 1.96 6.72
N GLU A 13 6.70 1.00 7.56
CA GLU A 13 8.05 0.96 8.15
C GLU A 13 9.10 0.72 7.07
N LEU A 14 8.87 -0.26 6.18
CA LEU A 14 9.75 -0.54 5.05
C LEU A 14 9.95 0.69 4.15
N ALA A 15 8.89 1.46 3.89
CA ALA A 15 8.99 2.67 3.08
C ALA A 15 9.94 3.70 3.70
N SER A 16 9.85 3.90 5.02
CA SER A 16 10.74 4.82 5.75
C SER A 16 12.20 4.37 5.69
N VAL A 17 12.46 3.07 5.82
CA VAL A 17 13.81 2.49 5.66
C VAL A 17 14.31 2.66 4.23
N LEU A 18 13.49 2.36 3.22
CA LEU A 18 13.90 2.55 1.82
C LEU A 18 14.21 4.01 1.51
N ARG A 19 13.41 4.95 2.03
CA ARG A 19 13.59 6.38 1.83
C ARG A 19 14.89 6.90 2.45
N SER A 20 15.33 6.36 3.58
CA SER A 20 16.58 6.79 4.22
C SER A 20 17.85 6.30 3.51
N LEU A 21 17.73 5.30 2.63
CA LEU A 21 18.86 4.66 1.95
C LEU A 21 19.12 5.17 0.53
N THR A 22 18.22 5.98 -0.03
CA THR A 22 18.36 6.49 -1.39
C THR A 22 17.55 7.76 -1.57
N ASP A 23 17.88 8.58 -2.57
CA ASP A 23 17.05 9.69 -3.07
C ASP A 23 16.29 9.32 -4.35
N ARG A 24 16.47 8.10 -4.87
CA ARG A 24 15.74 7.63 -6.05
C ARG A 24 14.26 7.42 -5.74
N PRO A 25 13.37 7.44 -6.76
CA PRO A 25 11.95 7.21 -6.53
C PRO A 25 11.66 5.87 -5.85
N VAL A 26 10.85 5.90 -4.80
CA VAL A 26 10.39 4.74 -4.03
C VAL A 26 8.95 4.44 -4.41
N TRP A 27 8.68 3.17 -4.72
CA TRP A 27 7.35 2.69 -5.05
C TRP A 27 6.95 1.55 -4.11
N ILE A 28 5.66 1.50 -3.74
CA ILE A 28 5.08 0.50 -2.84
C ILE A 28 3.79 -0.06 -3.46
N LYS A 29 3.73 -1.39 -3.63
CA LYS A 29 2.57 -2.11 -4.17
C LYS A 29 2.25 -3.34 -3.32
N ALA A 30 1.66 -3.16 -2.14
CA ALA A 30 1.40 -4.24 -1.20
C ALA A 30 0.23 -5.15 -1.64
N ASN A 31 0.11 -6.31 -1.01
CA ASN A 31 -1.06 -7.17 -1.15
C ASN A 31 -2.26 -6.60 -0.37
N ALA A 32 -3.47 -7.07 -0.68
CA ALA A 32 -4.66 -6.82 0.12
C ALA A 32 -4.66 -7.65 1.43
N GLY A 33 -3.64 -7.43 2.26
CA GLY A 33 -3.36 -8.20 3.47
C GLY A 33 -2.48 -9.43 3.20
N LEU A 34 -2.21 -10.19 4.27
CA LEU A 34 -1.54 -11.48 4.15
C LEU A 34 -2.47 -12.50 3.46
N PRO A 35 -1.94 -13.36 2.58
CA PRO A 35 -2.73 -14.41 1.96
C PRO A 35 -3.11 -15.48 2.98
N GLU A 36 -4.37 -15.87 2.95
CA GLU A 36 -4.85 -17.09 3.61
C GLU A 36 -5.05 -18.19 2.56
N LEU A 37 -4.62 -19.42 2.86
CA LEU A 37 -4.93 -20.55 1.99
C LEU A 37 -6.35 -21.04 2.28
N VAL A 38 -7.23 -20.92 1.30
CA VAL A 38 -8.59 -21.48 1.31
C VAL A 38 -8.72 -22.39 0.09
N ASP A 39 -9.00 -23.66 0.31
CA ASP A 39 -9.08 -24.69 -0.74
C ASP A 39 -7.81 -24.75 -1.62
N GLY A 40 -6.65 -24.60 -0.98
CA GLY A 40 -5.34 -24.61 -1.66
C GLY A 40 -5.05 -23.37 -2.52
N LYS A 41 -5.89 -22.33 -2.46
CA LYS A 41 -5.70 -21.07 -3.19
C LYS A 41 -5.55 -19.89 -2.24
N PRO A 42 -4.65 -18.92 -2.54
CA PRO A 42 -4.51 -17.72 -1.73
C PRO A 42 -5.78 -16.85 -1.85
N ARG A 43 -6.31 -16.44 -0.70
CA ARG A 43 -7.40 -15.48 -0.54
C ARG A 43 -6.92 -14.31 0.29
N TYR A 44 -7.37 -13.12 -0.10
CA TYR A 44 -7.00 -11.85 0.50
C TYR A 44 -8.26 -11.21 1.05
N ARG A 45 -8.26 -10.81 2.33
CA ARG A 45 -9.47 -10.33 3.03
C ARG A 45 -9.50 -8.84 3.28
N MET A 46 -8.38 -8.13 3.15
CA MET A 46 -8.37 -6.70 3.37
C MET A 46 -9.21 -6.01 2.30
N ASP A 47 -10.12 -5.15 2.72
CA ASP A 47 -10.96 -4.37 1.82
C ASP A 47 -10.25 -3.07 1.37
N PRO A 48 -10.73 -2.41 0.29
CA PRO A 48 -10.17 -1.17 -0.21
C PRO A 48 -10.10 -0.03 0.82
N GLU A 49 -11.09 0.09 1.70
CA GLU A 49 -11.18 1.19 2.68
C GLU A 49 -10.13 0.98 3.78
N THR A 50 -10.00 -0.25 4.29
CA THR A 50 -8.95 -0.62 5.24
C THR A 50 -7.56 -0.42 4.64
N TYR A 51 -7.33 -0.85 3.40
CA TYR A 51 -6.05 -0.63 2.72
C TYR A 51 -5.72 0.87 2.62
N ALA A 52 -6.70 1.68 2.20
CA ALA A 52 -6.49 3.11 1.98
C ALA A 52 -6.14 3.88 3.26
N ARG A 53 -6.51 3.40 4.45
CA ARG A 53 -6.15 4.07 5.73
C ARG A 53 -4.64 4.20 5.96
N TYR A 54 -3.82 3.35 5.34
CA TYR A 54 -2.35 3.39 5.47
C TYR A 54 -1.67 4.30 4.44
N VAL A 55 -2.41 4.77 3.44
CA VAL A 55 -1.87 5.58 2.34
C VAL A 55 -1.28 6.91 2.82
N PRO A 56 -1.90 7.66 3.76
CA PRO A 56 -1.30 8.88 4.30
C PRO A 56 0.09 8.64 4.88
N SER A 57 0.25 7.55 5.66
CA SER A 57 1.54 7.20 6.25
C SER A 57 2.60 6.82 5.21
N LEU A 58 2.20 6.19 4.09
CA LEU A 58 3.12 5.94 2.97
C LEU A 58 3.54 7.25 2.28
N VAL A 59 2.61 8.19 2.10
CA VAL A 59 2.92 9.52 1.55
C VAL A 59 3.88 10.27 2.48
N ASP A 60 3.64 10.24 3.79
CA ASP A 60 4.49 10.90 4.78
C ASP A 60 5.86 10.25 4.91
N ALA A 61 5.96 8.94 4.67
CA ALA A 61 7.22 8.21 4.56
C ALA A 61 8.02 8.52 3.27
N GLY A 62 7.48 9.37 2.38
CA GLY A 62 8.17 9.81 1.16
C GLY A 62 8.10 8.81 0.01
N VAL A 63 7.01 8.02 -0.08
CA VAL A 63 6.75 7.13 -1.22
C VAL A 63 6.25 7.94 -2.42
N ASP A 64 6.90 7.75 -3.58
CA ASP A 64 6.60 8.45 -4.83
C ASP A 64 5.47 7.78 -5.63
N PHE A 65 5.35 6.44 -5.55
CA PHE A 65 4.31 5.69 -6.25
C PHE A 65 3.65 4.66 -5.34
N ILE A 66 2.32 4.74 -5.19
CA ILE A 66 1.53 3.83 -4.38
C ILE A 66 0.58 3.04 -5.29
N GLY A 67 0.55 1.72 -5.14
CA GLY A 67 -0.37 0.85 -5.85
C GLY A 67 -0.68 -0.43 -5.10
N GLY A 68 -1.22 -1.42 -5.80
CA GLY A 68 -1.54 -2.74 -5.26
C GLY A 68 -0.87 -3.89 -6.01
N CYS A 69 -0.78 -5.04 -5.35
CA CYS A 69 -0.34 -6.34 -5.88
C CYS A 69 -1.47 -7.37 -5.74
N CYS A 70 -1.23 -8.54 -5.12
CA CYS A 70 -2.20 -9.62 -5.08
C CYS A 70 -3.39 -9.28 -4.17
N GLY A 71 -4.59 -9.69 -4.58
CA GLY A 71 -5.83 -9.40 -3.87
C GLY A 71 -6.36 -7.96 -4.07
N THR A 72 -5.61 -7.09 -4.73
CA THR A 72 -6.08 -5.73 -5.06
C THR A 72 -6.88 -5.70 -6.36
N SER A 73 -7.64 -4.64 -6.56
CA SER A 73 -8.52 -4.43 -7.71
C SER A 73 -8.64 -2.93 -8.03
N PRO A 74 -9.31 -2.51 -9.12
CA PRO A 74 -9.53 -1.10 -9.41
C PRO A 74 -10.16 -0.29 -8.25
N ALA A 75 -10.99 -0.92 -7.41
CA ALA A 75 -11.58 -0.27 -6.23
C ALA A 75 -10.53 0.18 -5.21
N PHE A 76 -9.42 -0.58 -5.06
CA PHE A 76 -8.30 -0.18 -4.22
C PHE A 76 -7.60 1.05 -4.80
N ILE A 77 -7.36 1.06 -6.12
CA ILE A 77 -6.73 2.20 -6.78
C ILE A 77 -7.56 3.47 -6.60
N GLN A 78 -8.88 3.38 -6.77
CA GLN A 78 -9.80 4.48 -6.54
C GLN A 78 -9.70 5.00 -5.10
N LYS A 79 -9.75 4.11 -4.10
CA LYS A 79 -9.67 4.50 -2.69
C LYS A 79 -8.32 5.10 -2.29
N MET A 80 -7.23 4.59 -2.84
CA MET A 80 -5.91 5.19 -2.66
C MET A 80 -5.86 6.60 -3.26
N ALA A 81 -6.38 6.79 -4.47
CA ALA A 81 -6.39 8.10 -5.13
C ALA A 81 -7.25 9.13 -4.39
N GLU A 82 -8.44 8.73 -3.91
CA GLU A 82 -9.30 9.54 -3.03
C GLU A 82 -8.51 9.95 -1.79
N ARG A 83 -7.92 8.98 -1.07
CA ARG A 83 -7.19 9.26 0.16
C ARG A 83 -5.95 10.13 -0.03
N ILE A 84 -5.19 9.96 -1.11
CA ILE A 84 -4.04 10.81 -1.43
C ILE A 84 -4.50 12.25 -1.63
N ARG A 85 -5.58 12.45 -2.40
CA ARG A 85 -6.13 13.78 -2.67
C ARG A 85 -6.57 14.47 -1.38
N ASP A 86 -7.29 13.75 -0.53
CA ASP A 86 -7.76 14.28 0.75
C ASP A 86 -6.58 14.63 1.66
N HIS A 87 -5.60 13.73 1.81
CA HIS A 87 -4.42 13.96 2.65
C HIS A 87 -3.62 15.18 2.20
N LEU A 88 -3.38 15.33 0.89
CA LEU A 88 -2.63 16.47 0.35
C LEU A 88 -3.41 17.80 0.42
N PHE A 89 -4.74 17.77 0.45
CA PHE A 89 -5.54 18.98 0.57
C PHE A 89 -5.51 19.59 1.99
N PHE A 90 -5.43 18.75 3.02
CA PHE A 90 -5.41 19.18 4.42
C PHE A 90 -4.01 19.33 5.04
N ARG A 91 -2.96 19.13 4.24
CA ARG A 91 -1.57 19.22 4.67
C ARG A 91 -1.00 20.62 4.42
#